data_AF-A0A821TKD2-F1
#
_entry.id   AF-A0A821TKD2-F1
#
_cell.length_a   1.000
_cell.length_b   1.000
_cell.length_c   1.000
_cell.angle_alpha   90.00
_cell.angle_beta   90.00
_cell.angle_gamma   90.00
#
_symmetry.space_group_name_H-M   'P 1'
#
loop_
_entity.id
_entity.type
_entity.pdbx_description
1 polymer ?
#
loop_
_entity_poly.entity_id
_entity_poly.type
_entity_poly.pdbx_seq_one_letter_code
_entity_poly.pdbx_strand_id
1 'polypeptide(L)'
;MESQYQTGLNNVQYTEHIVLRCPSTLYNGSPKSAAAASSSSSSGCFASGTLITLPNQKQIPIEQLQSGEELLTTDGSTIFTTQMVMMLDKNRLSQAIFHTITTTSGHYVSLTELHLVPIIENDNTINYIPAKQIKIGDLLYVMSNGQLVSSTVTNVILEMKTGFYAPLTTSGTLFANGIMTSCYANVRSHRAAHLSMGPLRFYHWLAQLLSINEPFGHQNMESVHVIPKVMYELVHFLYPSALQVS
;
A
#
# COMPACT_ATOMS: atom_id res chain seq x y z
N MET A 1 -22.74 -3.58 69.59
CA MET A 1 -22.20 -2.21 69.65
C MET A 1 -21.81 -1.84 68.22
N GLU A 2 -22.36 -0.72 67.73
CA GLU A 2 -22.09 -0.06 66.45
C GLU A 2 -20.57 0.10 66.18
N SER A 3 -20.06 0.28 64.96
CA SER A 3 -20.55 1.17 63.90
C SER A 3 -20.06 0.81 62.49
N GLN A 4 -20.90 1.14 61.51
CA GLN A 4 -20.60 1.34 60.10
C GLN A 4 -19.77 2.62 59.88
N TYR A 5 -18.86 2.65 58.91
CA TYR A 5 -18.57 3.85 58.10
C TYR A 5 -18.04 3.45 56.71
N GLN A 6 -18.50 4.22 55.72
CA GLN A 6 -18.52 3.94 54.27
C GLN A 6 -17.54 4.87 53.53
N THR A 7 -17.38 4.63 52.22
CA THR A 7 -16.71 5.46 51.17
C THR A 7 -15.18 5.29 51.07
N GLY A 8 -14.51 5.22 49.91
CA GLY A 8 -14.87 5.33 48.50
C GLY A 8 -13.57 5.53 47.68
N LEU A 9 -13.67 5.40 46.35
CA LEU A 9 -12.76 5.93 45.31
C LEU A 9 -11.51 5.10 44.91
N ASN A 10 -11.67 4.37 43.81
CA ASN A 10 -10.84 4.36 42.60
C ASN A 10 -9.38 4.83 42.73
N ASN A 11 -8.44 3.90 42.52
CA ASN A 11 -7.16 4.18 41.84
C ASN A 11 -6.57 2.89 41.28
N VAL A 12 -7.03 2.49 40.09
CA VAL A 12 -6.27 1.55 39.26
C VAL A 12 -5.16 2.36 38.61
N GLN A 13 -3.96 2.21 39.16
CA GLN A 13 -2.73 2.78 38.63
C GLN A 13 -2.48 2.18 37.24
N TYR A 14 -2.37 3.06 36.24
CA TYR A 14 -1.92 2.72 34.90
C TYR A 14 -0.49 2.18 34.98
N THR A 15 -0.30 0.91 34.63
CA THR A 15 1.03 0.34 34.40
C THR A 15 1.60 0.91 33.11
N GLU A 16 2.56 1.82 33.24
CA GLU A 16 3.44 2.23 32.16
C GLU A 16 4.24 1.02 31.67
N HIS A 17 3.95 0.55 30.46
CA HIS A 17 4.80 -0.42 29.78
C HIS A 17 5.96 0.30 29.09
N ILE A 18 7.09 0.27 29.81
CA ILE A 18 8.50 0.27 29.36
C ILE A 18 8.72 0.61 27.88
N VAL A 19 9.23 1.82 27.66
CA VAL A 19 9.88 2.27 26.44
C VAL A 19 11.18 1.49 26.27
N LEU A 20 11.26 0.59 25.28
CA LEU A 20 12.53 0.02 24.84
C LEU A 20 13.32 1.09 24.07
N ARG A 21 14.09 1.89 24.80
CA ARG A 21 15.21 2.67 24.24
C ARG A 21 16.35 1.70 23.92
N CYS A 22 16.76 1.63 22.65
CA CYS A 22 18.03 1.00 22.29
C CYS A 22 19.19 1.82 22.87
N PRO A 23 20.12 1.20 23.62
CA PRO A 23 21.32 1.88 24.11
C PRO A 23 22.34 2.05 22.98
N SER A 24 22.72 3.30 22.73
CA SER A 24 23.88 3.63 21.90
C SER A 24 25.16 3.53 22.73
N THR A 25 25.97 2.49 22.50
CA THR A 25 27.36 2.49 22.97
C THR A 25 28.29 1.80 21.97
N LEU A 26 29.19 2.62 21.42
CA LEU A 26 30.55 2.35 20.95
C LEU A 26 30.72 1.51 19.66
N TYR A 27 30.67 2.20 18.53
CA TYR A 27 31.50 1.84 17.37
C TYR A 27 32.33 3.05 16.94
N ASN A 28 33.64 2.94 17.12
CA ASN A 28 34.63 3.90 16.66
C ASN A 28 34.82 3.71 15.15
N GLY A 29 34.19 4.57 14.34
CA GLY A 29 34.34 4.59 12.89
C GLY A 29 33.62 5.79 12.31
N SER A 30 34.37 6.67 11.64
CA SER A 30 33.93 7.95 11.07
C SER A 30 32.72 7.82 10.11
N PRO A 31 31.89 8.87 9.96
CA PRO A 31 30.56 8.75 9.36
C PRO A 31 30.66 8.84 7.82
N LYS A 32 30.35 7.73 7.14
CA LYS A 32 29.87 7.77 5.75
C LYS A 32 28.76 6.73 5.61
N SER A 33 27.58 7.24 5.26
CA SER A 33 26.42 6.49 4.76
C SER A 33 25.46 5.88 5.79
N ALA A 34 24.92 6.72 6.67
CA ALA A 34 23.58 6.51 7.26
C ALA A 34 22.46 7.07 6.35
N ALA A 35 22.69 7.05 5.03
CA ALA A 35 21.77 7.56 4.02
C ALA A 35 21.61 6.50 2.92
N ALA A 36 20.98 5.37 3.28
CA ALA A 36 20.62 4.32 2.33
C ALA A 36 19.43 3.50 2.87
N ALA A 37 18.31 4.17 3.18
CA ALA A 37 17.06 3.48 3.49
C ALA A 37 15.80 4.33 3.21
N SER A 38 15.87 5.31 2.30
CA SER A 38 14.71 6.14 1.94
C SER A 38 14.79 6.68 0.51
N SER A 39 15.05 5.80 -0.44
CA SER A 39 14.91 6.09 -1.87
C SER A 39 13.72 5.37 -2.50
N SER A 40 12.61 5.20 -1.75
CA SER A 40 11.35 4.68 -2.29
C SER A 40 10.56 5.82 -2.95
N SER A 41 10.92 6.07 -4.20
CA SER A 41 10.22 6.93 -5.14
C SER A 41 8.76 6.49 -5.32
N SER A 42 7.80 7.34 -4.93
CA SER A 42 6.40 7.42 -5.42
C SER A 42 5.46 6.20 -5.39
N SER A 43 5.91 4.97 -5.15
CA SER A 43 5.07 3.78 -5.15
C SER A 43 4.73 3.32 -3.72
N GLY A 44 3.46 3.07 -3.45
CA GLY A 44 3.04 2.44 -2.20
C GLY A 44 3.35 0.96 -2.30
N CYS A 45 3.97 0.38 -1.28
CA CYS A 45 4.35 -1.03 -1.30
C CYS A 45 3.52 -1.84 -0.31
N PHE A 46 3.27 -3.09 -0.68
CA PHE A 46 2.72 -4.16 0.12
C PHE A 46 3.85 -5.02 0.67
N ALA A 47 3.65 -5.60 1.86
CA ALA A 47 4.60 -6.56 2.42
C ALA A 47 4.60 -7.89 1.64
N SER A 48 5.74 -8.58 1.65
CA SER A 48 5.84 -9.97 1.20
C SER A 48 4.77 -10.87 1.86
N GLY A 49 4.24 -11.83 1.11
CA GLY A 49 3.20 -12.77 1.54
C GLY A 49 1.78 -12.22 1.46
N THR A 50 1.59 -10.96 1.07
CA THR A 50 0.25 -10.39 0.84
C THR A 50 -0.49 -11.21 -0.21
N LEU A 51 -1.71 -11.63 0.11
CA LEU A 51 -2.57 -12.45 -0.73
C LEU A 51 -3.45 -11.58 -1.62
N ILE A 52 -3.36 -11.77 -2.94
CA ILE A 52 -4.12 -11.03 -3.94
C ILE A 52 -5.28 -11.88 -4.43
N THR A 53 -6.48 -11.31 -4.46
CA THR A 53 -7.69 -12.05 -4.85
C THR A 53 -7.90 -12.07 -6.36
N LEU A 54 -8.07 -13.27 -6.91
CA LEU A 54 -8.35 -13.54 -8.33
C LEU A 54 -9.87 -13.59 -8.61
N PRO A 55 -10.33 -13.53 -9.88
CA PRO A 55 -11.75 -13.59 -10.25
C PRO A 55 -12.50 -14.81 -9.74
N ASN A 56 -11.82 -15.96 -9.63
CA ASN A 56 -12.38 -17.19 -9.06
C ASN A 56 -12.39 -17.21 -7.52
N GLN A 57 -12.13 -16.06 -6.89
CA GLN A 57 -12.00 -15.85 -5.43
C GLN A 57 -10.86 -16.61 -4.76
N LYS A 58 -10.03 -17.33 -5.53
CA LYS A 58 -8.77 -17.85 -4.99
C LYS A 58 -7.82 -16.70 -4.73
N GLN A 59 -6.89 -16.93 -3.83
CA GLN A 59 -5.85 -15.98 -3.50
C GLN A 59 -4.48 -16.53 -3.85
N ILE A 60 -3.63 -15.68 -4.40
CA ILE A 60 -2.22 -15.99 -4.66
C ILE A 60 -1.33 -15.01 -3.90
N PRO A 61 -0.15 -15.43 -3.45
CA PRO A 61 0.80 -14.51 -2.85
C PRO A 61 1.32 -13.51 -3.92
N ILE A 62 1.50 -12.26 -3.52
CA ILE A 62 1.89 -11.14 -4.40
C ILE A 62 3.20 -11.39 -5.17
N GLU A 63 4.06 -12.27 -4.66
CA GLU A 63 5.29 -12.74 -5.28
C GLU A 63 5.08 -13.51 -6.59
N GLN A 64 3.93 -14.15 -6.71
CA GLN A 64 3.53 -14.96 -7.86
C GLN A 64 2.78 -14.16 -8.90
N LEU A 65 2.39 -12.92 -8.60
CA LEU A 65 1.59 -12.08 -9.48
C LEU A 65 2.35 -11.74 -10.77
N GLN A 66 1.71 -11.98 -11.92
CA GLN A 66 2.29 -11.74 -13.24
C GLN A 66 1.59 -10.61 -14.01
N SER A 67 2.30 -10.00 -14.95
CA SER A 67 1.68 -9.06 -15.89
C SER A 67 0.61 -9.78 -16.71
N GLY A 68 -0.50 -9.10 -16.97
CA GLY A 68 -1.65 -9.64 -17.68
C GLY A 68 -2.64 -10.41 -16.81
N GLU A 69 -2.28 -10.72 -15.55
CA GLU A 69 -3.14 -11.49 -14.65
C GLU A 69 -4.40 -10.71 -14.24
N GLU A 70 -5.55 -11.36 -14.29
CA GLU A 70 -6.82 -10.79 -13.86
C GLU A 70 -6.97 -10.88 -12.35
N LEU A 71 -7.44 -9.78 -11.74
CA LEU A 71 -7.57 -9.59 -10.30
C LEU A 71 -8.94 -9.02 -9.97
N LEU A 72 -9.42 -9.23 -8.75
CA LEU A 72 -10.61 -8.55 -8.26
C LEU A 72 -10.29 -7.22 -7.57
N THR A 73 -11.19 -6.28 -7.75
CA THR A 73 -11.25 -5.00 -7.05
C THR A 73 -12.71 -4.55 -6.93
N THR A 74 -12.95 -3.39 -6.31
CA THR A 74 -14.26 -2.73 -6.30
C THR A 74 -14.14 -1.23 -6.48
N ASP A 75 -15.25 -0.57 -6.79
CA ASP A 75 -15.44 0.89 -6.75
C ASP A 75 -16.23 1.35 -5.49
N GLY A 76 -16.45 0.44 -4.54
CA GLY A 76 -17.27 0.63 -3.34
C GLY A 76 -18.73 0.21 -3.50
N SER A 77 -19.17 -0.04 -4.73
CA SER A 77 -20.52 -0.50 -5.05
C SER A 77 -20.52 -1.91 -5.65
N THR A 78 -19.62 -2.17 -6.59
CA THR A 78 -19.61 -3.39 -7.39
C THR A 78 -18.21 -3.99 -7.40
N ILE A 79 -18.12 -5.31 -7.28
CA ILE A 79 -16.86 -6.05 -7.47
C ILE A 79 -16.67 -6.28 -8.97
N PHE A 80 -15.49 -5.95 -9.49
CA PHE A 80 -15.16 -6.12 -10.90
C PHE A 80 -13.72 -6.57 -11.11
N THR A 81 -13.43 -7.06 -12.32
CA THR A 81 -12.10 -7.52 -12.71
C THR A 81 -11.23 -6.37 -13.18
N THR A 82 -9.99 -6.31 -12.70
CA THR A 82 -8.91 -5.46 -13.22
C THR A 82 -7.75 -6.34 -13.66
N GLN A 83 -6.79 -5.78 -14.39
CA GLN A 83 -5.64 -6.52 -14.87
C GLN A 83 -4.37 -5.96 -14.24
N MET A 84 -3.46 -6.85 -13.84
CA MET A 84 -2.10 -6.50 -13.47
C MET A 84 -1.35 -5.99 -14.70
N VAL A 85 -0.88 -4.75 -14.65
CA VAL A 85 -0.08 -4.14 -15.72
C VAL A 85 1.38 -4.53 -15.53
N MET A 86 1.97 -4.16 -14.39
CA MET A 86 3.37 -4.45 -14.08
C MET A 86 3.67 -4.25 -12.59
N MET A 87 4.79 -4.79 -12.14
CA MET A 87 5.33 -4.52 -10.82
C MET A 87 6.23 -3.28 -10.90
N LEU A 88 5.81 -2.17 -10.29
CA LEU A 88 6.55 -0.89 -10.31
C LEU A 88 7.82 -0.93 -9.46
N ASP A 89 7.75 -1.64 -8.34
CA ASP A 89 8.88 -1.82 -7.43
C ASP A 89 8.79 -3.18 -6.73
N LYS A 90 9.93 -3.80 -6.46
CA LYS A 90 10.02 -4.99 -5.64
C LYS A 90 11.44 -5.17 -5.09
N ASN A 91 11.54 -5.60 -3.85
CA ASN A 91 12.77 -6.15 -3.28
C ASN A 91 12.41 -7.31 -2.36
N ARG A 92 13.10 -8.45 -2.47
CA ARG A 92 12.81 -9.65 -1.67
C ARG A 92 13.55 -9.71 -0.34
N LEU A 93 14.63 -8.95 -0.21
CA LEU A 93 15.62 -9.10 0.87
C LEU A 93 15.71 -7.86 1.77
N SER A 94 15.32 -6.69 1.26
CA SER A 94 15.32 -5.46 2.04
C SER A 94 14.25 -5.48 3.13
N GLN A 95 14.58 -4.94 4.28
CA GLN A 95 13.63 -4.67 5.36
C GLN A 95 13.03 -3.28 5.19
N ALA A 96 11.75 -3.15 5.51
CA ALA A 96 11.04 -1.88 5.56
C ALA A 96 10.06 -1.87 6.74
N ILE A 97 9.67 -0.67 7.17
CA ILE A 97 8.63 -0.48 8.18
C ILE A 97 7.27 -0.44 7.48
N PHE A 98 6.32 -1.21 8.01
CA PHE A 98 4.95 -1.29 7.53
C PHE A 98 3.97 -0.91 8.64
N HIS A 99 2.89 -0.26 8.24
CA HIS A 99 1.67 -0.15 9.03
C HIS A 99 0.81 -1.39 8.76
N THR A 100 0.68 -2.26 9.75
CA THR A 100 -0.24 -3.39 9.71
C THR A 100 -1.57 -2.97 10.30
N ILE A 101 -2.58 -2.94 9.45
CA ILE A 101 -3.95 -2.53 9.76
C ILE A 101 -4.80 -3.81 9.85
N THR A 102 -5.51 -3.99 10.95
CA THR A 102 -6.40 -5.14 11.19
C THR A 102 -7.83 -4.66 11.37
N THR A 103 -8.79 -5.42 10.83
CA THR A 103 -10.22 -5.08 10.86
C THR A 103 -11.03 -6.01 11.77
N THR A 104 -12.27 -5.62 12.10
CA THR A 104 -13.21 -6.44 12.89
C THR A 104 -13.56 -7.77 12.24
N SER A 105 -13.54 -7.85 10.91
CA SER A 105 -13.77 -9.09 10.16
C SER A 105 -12.57 -10.04 10.16
N GLY A 106 -11.48 -9.71 10.88
CA GLY A 106 -10.28 -10.54 10.98
C GLY A 106 -9.31 -10.39 9.81
N HIS A 107 -9.58 -9.50 8.86
CA HIS A 107 -8.70 -9.23 7.73
C HIS A 107 -7.59 -8.26 8.16
N TYR A 108 -6.42 -8.34 7.54
CA TYR A 108 -5.32 -7.44 7.83
C TYR A 108 -4.47 -7.17 6.59
N VAL A 109 -3.86 -5.99 6.49
CA VAL A 109 -2.95 -5.64 5.41
C VAL A 109 -1.76 -4.85 5.95
N SER A 110 -0.57 -5.08 5.40
CA SER A 110 0.67 -4.39 5.79
C SER A 110 1.18 -3.53 4.65
N LEU A 111 1.19 -2.22 4.87
CA LEU A 111 1.49 -1.22 3.84
C LEU A 111 2.58 -0.24 4.29
N THR A 112 3.38 0.28 3.36
CA THR A 112 4.34 1.33 3.70
C THR A 112 3.65 2.63 4.12
N GLU A 113 4.35 3.48 4.87
CA GLU A 113 3.82 4.67 5.54
C GLU A 113 2.92 5.57 4.64
N LEU A 114 3.31 5.74 3.37
CA LEU A 114 2.66 6.64 2.41
C LEU A 114 1.71 5.94 1.42
N HIS A 115 1.51 4.64 1.55
CA HIS A 115 0.58 3.88 0.71
C HIS A 115 -0.85 4.39 0.91
N LEU A 116 -1.58 4.67 -0.17
CA LEU A 116 -2.96 5.15 -0.09
C LEU A 116 -3.95 4.01 0.23
N VAL A 117 -4.74 4.19 1.28
CA VAL A 117 -5.80 3.28 1.71
C VAL A 117 -7.15 3.97 1.47
N PRO A 118 -8.06 3.35 0.70
CA PRO A 118 -9.43 3.83 0.57
C PRO A 118 -10.21 3.59 1.87
N ILE A 119 -10.71 4.65 2.48
CA ILE A 119 -11.63 4.64 3.61
C ILE A 119 -13.05 5.00 3.17
N ILE A 120 -14.03 4.50 3.90
CA ILE A 120 -15.44 4.83 3.72
C ILE A 120 -15.77 5.99 4.65
N GLU A 121 -16.20 7.13 4.08
CA GLU A 121 -16.67 8.28 4.86
C GLU A 121 -18.15 8.14 5.25
N ASN A 122 -18.62 9.01 6.15
CA ASN A 122 -19.98 8.96 6.69
C ASN A 122 -21.08 9.12 5.63
N ASP A 123 -20.77 9.75 4.50
CA ASP A 123 -21.67 9.92 3.35
C ASP A 123 -21.57 8.77 2.33
N ASN A 124 -20.89 7.67 2.69
CA ASN A 124 -20.57 6.53 1.84
C ASN A 124 -19.67 6.86 0.64
N THR A 125 -18.94 7.98 0.67
CA THR A 125 -17.92 8.26 -0.34
C THR A 125 -16.58 7.60 0.01
N ILE A 126 -15.75 7.40 -1.01
CA ILE A 126 -14.41 6.86 -0.85
C ILE A 126 -13.41 8.00 -0.80
N ASN A 127 -12.68 8.08 0.31
CA ASN A 127 -11.54 8.96 0.45
C ASN A 127 -10.24 8.13 0.54
N TYR A 128 -9.14 8.63 -0.03
CA TYR A 128 -7.86 7.94 -0.03
C TYR A 128 -6.90 8.65 0.92
N ILE A 129 -6.53 7.98 2.01
CA ILE A 129 -5.60 8.52 3.00
C ILE A 129 -4.33 7.65 3.09
N PRO A 130 -3.16 8.24 3.38
CA PRO A 130 -1.94 7.47 3.65
C PRO A 130 -2.13 6.48 4.81
N ALA A 131 -1.48 5.32 4.74
CA ALA A 131 -1.55 4.27 5.77
C ALA A 131 -1.21 4.78 7.18
N LYS A 132 -0.29 5.75 7.29
CA LYS A 132 0.04 6.40 8.57
C LYS A 132 -1.09 7.19 9.22
N GLN A 133 -2.10 7.59 8.44
CA GLN A 133 -3.23 8.37 8.91
C GLN A 133 -4.43 7.50 9.29
N ILE A 134 -4.37 6.19 8.99
CA ILE A 134 -5.41 5.23 9.38
C ILE A 134 -5.46 5.11 10.90
N LYS A 135 -6.68 5.14 11.44
CA LYS A 135 -6.96 5.09 12.87
C LYS A 135 -7.96 3.98 13.18
N ILE A 136 -7.93 3.54 14.42
CA ILE A 136 -8.97 2.66 14.97
C ILE A 136 -10.32 3.39 14.84
N GLY A 137 -11.32 2.68 14.31
CA GLY A 137 -12.64 3.24 14.01
C GLY A 137 -12.87 3.58 12.53
N ASP A 138 -11.82 3.71 11.71
CA ASP A 138 -11.99 3.91 10.27
C ASP A 138 -12.68 2.70 9.62
N LEU A 139 -13.46 2.93 8.56
CA LEU A 139 -14.17 1.88 7.83
C LEU A 139 -13.49 1.58 6.50
N LEU A 140 -13.25 0.29 6.24
CA LEU A 140 -12.62 -0.20 5.01
C LEU A 140 -13.54 -1.16 4.26
N TYR A 141 -13.39 -1.21 2.95
CA TYR A 141 -14.02 -2.25 2.13
C TYR A 141 -13.23 -3.56 2.21
N VAL A 142 -13.95 -4.64 2.52
CA VAL A 142 -13.40 -5.99 2.64
C VAL A 142 -14.23 -6.95 1.81
N MET A 143 -13.54 -7.87 1.14
CA MET A 143 -14.15 -9.02 0.47
C MET A 143 -14.23 -10.19 1.46
N SER A 144 -15.44 -10.54 1.88
CA SER A 144 -15.71 -11.65 2.80
C SER A 144 -16.69 -12.62 2.15
N ASN A 145 -16.30 -13.89 1.99
CA ASN A 145 -17.12 -14.92 1.36
C ASN A 145 -17.69 -14.53 -0.02
N GLY A 146 -16.88 -13.85 -0.84
CA GLY A 146 -17.27 -13.37 -2.17
C GLY A 146 -18.19 -12.15 -2.17
N GLN A 147 -18.51 -11.58 -1.01
CA GLN A 147 -19.34 -10.38 -0.87
C GLN A 147 -18.51 -9.18 -0.42
N LEU A 148 -18.90 -8.01 -0.90
CA LEU A 148 -18.33 -6.75 -0.44
C LEU A 148 -19.01 -6.31 0.85
N VAL A 149 -18.22 -6.09 1.90
CA VAL A 149 -18.70 -5.61 3.19
C VAL A 149 -17.80 -4.49 3.71
N SER A 150 -18.35 -3.60 4.54
CA SER A 150 -17.55 -2.65 5.32
C SER A 150 -17.05 -3.30 6.60
N SER A 151 -15.79 -3.09 6.98
CA SER A 151 -15.24 -3.55 8.25
C SER A 151 -14.43 -2.45 8.93
N THR A 152 -14.58 -2.34 10.25
CA THR A 152 -13.95 -1.30 11.06
C THR A 152 -12.53 -1.69 11.43
N VAL A 153 -11.59 -0.75 11.35
CA VAL A 153 -10.22 -0.91 11.83
C VAL A 153 -10.22 -1.05 13.35
N THR A 154 -9.64 -2.13 13.85
CA THR A 154 -9.51 -2.45 15.28
C THR A 154 -8.11 -2.25 15.81
N ASN A 155 -7.10 -2.34 14.94
CA ASN A 155 -5.71 -2.24 15.35
C ASN A 155 -4.84 -1.70 14.21
N VAL A 156 -3.86 -0.88 14.57
CA VAL A 156 -2.82 -0.38 13.66
C VAL A 156 -1.50 -0.46 14.40
N ILE A 157 -0.55 -1.24 13.88
CA ILE A 157 0.78 -1.40 14.48
C ILE A 157 1.87 -1.16 13.44
N LEU A 158 3.05 -0.76 13.91
CA LEU A 158 4.25 -0.68 13.09
C LEU A 158 5.04 -1.97 13.21
N GLU A 159 5.35 -2.58 12.07
CA GLU A 159 6.13 -3.81 12.00
C GLU A 159 7.27 -3.66 10.99
N MET A 160 8.45 -4.14 11.36
CA MET A 160 9.54 -4.29 10.40
C MET A 160 9.38 -5.62 9.68
N LYS A 161 9.22 -5.61 8.36
CA LYS A 161 9.07 -6.81 7.54
C LYS A 161 10.12 -6.85 6.43
N THR A 162 10.51 -8.06 6.05
CA THR A 162 11.41 -8.30 4.92
C THR A 162 10.61 -8.50 3.65
N GLY A 163 11.00 -7.79 2.60
CA GLY A 163 10.41 -7.92 1.28
C GLY A 163 9.21 -7.00 1.05
N PHE A 164 9.19 -6.35 -0.11
CA PHE A 164 8.12 -5.43 -0.52
C PHE A 164 7.82 -5.51 -2.02
N TYR A 165 6.58 -5.19 -2.38
CA TYR A 165 6.06 -5.28 -3.75
C TYR A 165 5.08 -4.13 -4.03
N ALA A 166 5.17 -3.50 -5.20
CA ALA A 166 4.29 -2.43 -5.64
C ALA A 166 3.65 -2.76 -7.00
N PRO A 167 2.55 -3.53 -7.02
CA PRO A 167 1.85 -3.87 -8.25
C PRO A 167 1.05 -2.67 -8.77
N LEU A 168 0.94 -2.55 -10.09
CA LEU A 168 0.08 -1.58 -10.74
C LEU A 168 -1.00 -2.31 -11.54
N THR A 169 -2.26 -2.07 -11.19
CA THR A 169 -3.41 -2.59 -11.96
C THR A 169 -3.97 -1.55 -12.92
N THR A 170 -4.84 -1.94 -13.84
CA THR A 170 -5.53 -1.01 -14.75
C THR A 170 -6.48 -0.08 -14.01
N SER A 171 -7.15 -0.54 -12.95
CA SER A 171 -8.01 0.29 -12.08
C SER A 171 -7.20 1.14 -11.09
N GLY A 172 -6.00 0.70 -10.72
CA GLY A 172 -5.19 1.32 -9.66
C GLY A 172 -5.63 0.94 -8.24
N THR A 173 -6.40 -0.14 -8.12
CA THR A 173 -6.84 -0.76 -6.85
C THR A 173 -6.89 -2.28 -7.01
N LEU A 174 -6.84 -3.00 -5.89
CA LEU A 174 -6.96 -4.47 -5.81
C LEU A 174 -7.41 -4.91 -4.41
N PHE A 175 -7.80 -6.17 -4.25
CA PHE A 175 -7.97 -6.78 -2.92
C PHE A 175 -6.67 -7.43 -2.43
N ALA A 176 -6.10 -6.87 -1.36
CA ALA A 176 -4.90 -7.37 -0.67
C ALA A 176 -5.30 -7.92 0.70
N ASN A 177 -5.07 -9.21 0.93
CA ASN A 177 -5.60 -9.98 2.08
C ASN A 177 -7.10 -9.74 2.27
N GLY A 178 -7.85 -9.63 1.17
CA GLY A 178 -9.28 -9.31 1.18
C GLY A 178 -9.63 -7.85 1.46
N ILE A 179 -8.69 -6.95 1.75
CA ILE A 179 -8.94 -5.51 1.97
C ILE A 179 -8.73 -4.76 0.65
N MET A 180 -9.68 -3.92 0.25
CA MET A 180 -9.52 -3.04 -0.91
C MET A 180 -8.39 -2.04 -0.64
N THR A 181 -7.37 -2.04 -1.49
CA THR A 181 -6.19 -1.16 -1.33
C THR A 181 -5.83 -0.51 -2.66
N SER A 182 -5.25 0.70 -2.61
CA SER A 182 -4.71 1.37 -3.80
C SER A 182 -3.43 0.67 -4.31
N CYS A 183 -2.99 1.04 -5.51
CA CYS A 183 -1.66 0.69 -6.03
C CYS A 183 -0.64 1.84 -5.89
N TYR A 184 -1.02 2.97 -5.27
CA TYR A 184 -0.24 4.22 -5.29
C TYR A 184 0.18 4.68 -3.89
N ALA A 185 1.27 5.48 -3.82
CA ALA A 185 1.65 6.24 -2.63
C ALA A 185 1.56 7.74 -2.89
N ASN A 186 1.19 8.49 -1.83
CA ASN A 186 1.25 9.95 -1.69
C ASN A 186 1.21 10.77 -2.99
N VAL A 187 0.08 10.71 -3.69
CA VAL A 187 -0.31 11.73 -4.65
C VAL A 187 -1.57 12.37 -4.09
N ARG A 188 -1.60 13.71 -4.00
CA ARG A 188 -2.71 14.48 -3.43
C ARG A 188 -4.08 14.15 -4.06
N SER A 189 -4.09 13.48 -5.21
CA SER A 189 -5.25 12.75 -5.70
C SER A 189 -4.84 11.43 -6.37
N HIS A 190 -5.52 10.34 -6.00
CA HIS A 190 -5.45 9.04 -6.70
C HIS A 190 -5.67 9.22 -8.20
N ARG A 191 -6.59 10.11 -8.58
CA ARG A 191 -6.86 10.50 -9.98
C ARG A 191 -5.63 11.08 -10.68
N ALA A 192 -4.87 11.97 -10.06
CA ALA A 192 -3.65 12.52 -10.67
C ALA A 192 -2.57 11.44 -10.83
N ALA A 193 -2.40 10.56 -9.84
CA ALA A 193 -1.50 9.42 -9.95
C ALA A 193 -1.90 8.53 -11.13
N HIS A 194 -3.18 8.19 -11.19
CA HIS A 194 -3.76 7.33 -12.22
C HIS A 194 -3.63 7.94 -13.62
N LEU A 195 -3.90 9.25 -13.77
CA LEU A 195 -3.71 9.99 -15.01
C LEU A 195 -2.25 10.05 -15.44
N SER A 196 -1.33 10.28 -14.48
CA SER A 196 0.11 10.32 -14.77
C SER A 196 0.66 8.98 -15.26
N MET A 197 0.03 7.87 -14.87
CA MET A 197 0.37 6.52 -15.36
C MET A 197 -0.36 6.16 -16.67
N GLY A 198 -1.19 7.07 -17.21
CA GLY A 198 -1.90 6.89 -18.47
C GLY A 198 -0.99 6.56 -19.66
N PRO A 199 0.10 7.32 -19.92
CA PRO A 199 1.03 7.03 -21.02
C PRO A 199 1.67 5.63 -20.93
N LEU A 200 2.06 5.19 -19.72
CA LEU A 200 2.64 3.87 -19.49
C LEU A 200 1.64 2.75 -19.79
N ARG A 201 0.39 2.89 -19.34
CA ARG A 201 -0.68 1.94 -19.64
C ARG A 201 -1.04 1.91 -21.12
N PHE A 202 -1.06 3.07 -21.78
CA PHE A 202 -1.32 3.16 -23.22
C PHE A 202 -0.23 2.44 -24.03
N TYR A 203 1.04 2.63 -23.65
CA TYR A 203 2.15 1.91 -24.27
C TYR A 203 1.99 0.39 -24.12
N HIS A 204 1.71 -0.09 -22.90
CA HIS A 204 1.54 -1.52 -22.65
C HIS A 204 0.34 -2.11 -23.41
N TRP A 205 -0.78 -1.39 -23.46
CA TRP A 205 -1.94 -1.76 -24.27
C TRP A 205 -1.60 -1.85 -25.77
N LEU A 206 -0.87 -0.86 -26.29
CA LEU A 206 -0.44 -0.84 -27.68
C LEU A 206 0.57 -1.95 -28.00
N ALA A 207 1.48 -2.26 -27.07
CA ALA A 207 2.44 -3.35 -27.21
C ALA A 207 1.75 -4.72 -27.28
N GLN A 208 0.76 -4.95 -26.41
CA GLN A 208 -0.07 -6.15 -26.47
C GLN A 208 -0.86 -6.24 -27.78
N LEU A 209 -1.45 -5.14 -28.25
CA LEU A 209 -2.22 -5.09 -29.49
C LEU A 209 -1.36 -5.40 -30.73
N LEU A 210 -0.12 -4.91 -30.75
CA LEU A 210 0.80 -5.08 -31.87
C LEU A 210 1.60 -6.38 -31.82
N SER A 211 1.39 -7.24 -30.81
CA SER A 211 2.15 -8.49 -30.61
C SER A 211 3.67 -8.29 -30.70
N ILE A 212 4.15 -7.10 -30.32
CA ILE A 212 5.57 -6.82 -30.19
C ILE A 212 6.02 -7.57 -28.93
N ASN A 213 6.80 -8.64 -29.10
CA ASN A 213 7.42 -9.31 -27.97
C ASN A 213 8.21 -8.28 -27.16
N GLU A 214 7.85 -8.11 -25.90
CA GLU A 214 8.54 -7.25 -24.93
C GLU A 214 10.06 -7.43 -25.03
N PRO A 215 10.87 -6.36 -25.24
CA PRO A 215 12.29 -6.42 -24.95
C PRO A 215 12.54 -6.40 -23.42
N PHE A 216 11.51 -6.22 -22.60
CA PHE A 216 11.58 -6.17 -21.14
C PHE A 216 11.00 -7.43 -20.47
N GLY A 217 11.39 -8.60 -20.96
CA GLY A 217 11.18 -9.89 -20.30
C GLY A 217 12.50 -10.51 -19.85
N HIS A 218 12.63 -10.77 -18.54
CA HIS A 218 13.80 -11.34 -17.86
C HIS A 218 15.09 -10.51 -17.88
N GLN A 219 15.35 -9.73 -16.83
CA GLN A 219 16.67 -9.70 -16.19
C GLN A 219 16.53 -9.47 -14.67
N ASN A 220 17.20 -10.33 -13.90
CA ASN A 220 17.49 -10.13 -12.48
C ASN A 220 18.42 -8.93 -12.35
N MET A 221 17.90 -7.72 -12.11
CA MET A 221 18.75 -6.60 -11.72
C MET A 221 18.04 -5.75 -10.67
N GLU A 222 18.71 -5.58 -9.54
CA GLU A 222 18.41 -4.55 -8.54
C GLU A 222 18.35 -3.18 -9.23
N SER A 223 17.32 -2.40 -8.86
CA SER A 223 17.20 -0.96 -9.11
C SER A 223 16.91 -0.53 -10.56
N VAL A 224 15.62 -0.39 -10.88
CA VAL A 224 15.14 0.24 -12.11
C VAL A 224 15.10 1.77 -11.95
N HIS A 225 16.26 2.43 -11.99
CA HIS A 225 16.37 3.90 -11.95
C HIS A 225 16.37 4.58 -13.33
N VAL A 226 16.17 3.84 -14.43
CA VAL A 226 16.23 4.40 -15.80
C VAL A 226 14.85 4.84 -16.32
N ILE A 227 13.79 4.15 -15.91
CA ILE A 227 12.40 4.42 -16.36
C ILE A 227 11.87 5.80 -15.92
N PRO A 228 12.16 6.32 -14.71
CA PRO A 228 11.67 7.64 -14.30
C PRO A 228 12.19 8.77 -15.19
N LYS A 229 13.40 8.65 -15.74
CA LYS A 229 14.04 9.72 -16.53
C LYS A 229 13.44 9.82 -17.94
N VAL A 230 13.21 8.67 -18.59
CA VAL A 230 12.60 8.65 -19.94
C VAL A 230 11.14 9.09 -19.88
N MET A 231 10.41 8.72 -18.83
CA MET A 231 9.03 9.17 -18.62
C MET A 231 8.94 10.65 -18.28
N TYR A 232 9.85 11.18 -17.45
CA TYR A 232 9.92 12.61 -17.13
C TYR A 232 10.14 13.47 -18.39
N GLU A 233 11.05 13.07 -19.28
CA GLU A 233 11.32 13.80 -20.52
C GLU A 233 10.16 13.72 -21.52
N LEU A 234 9.43 12.60 -21.57
CA LEU A 234 8.25 12.45 -22.43
C LEU A 234 7.05 13.28 -21.93
N VAL A 235 6.83 13.35 -20.62
CA VAL A 235 5.79 14.21 -20.03
C VAL A 235 6.12 15.68 -20.24
N HIS A 236 7.40 16.06 -20.11
CA HIS A 236 7.88 17.41 -20.39
C HIS A 236 7.67 17.82 -21.85
N PHE A 237 7.86 16.90 -22.78
CA PHE A 237 7.64 17.14 -24.22
C PHE A 237 6.15 17.22 -24.60
N LEU A 238 5.30 16.35 -24.04
CA LEU A 238 3.90 16.22 -24.44
C LEU A 238 2.96 17.20 -23.73
N TYR A 239 3.28 17.64 -22.51
CA TYR A 239 2.41 18.51 -21.70
C TYR A 239 3.21 19.59 -20.95
N PRO A 240 3.75 20.61 -21.66
CA PRO A 240 4.51 21.69 -21.03
C PRO A 240 3.70 22.52 -20.01
N SER A 241 2.37 22.52 -20.10
CA SER A 241 1.46 23.28 -19.23
C SER A 241 1.08 22.59 -17.92
N ALA A 242 1.44 21.32 -17.72
CA ALA A 242 1.07 20.56 -16.51
C ALA A 242 1.89 20.93 -15.26
N LEU A 243 2.87 21.83 -15.38
CA LEU A 243 3.76 22.26 -14.28
C LEU A 243 3.73 23.77 -13.99
N GLN A 244 2.74 24.51 -14.50
CA GLN A 244 2.51 25.87 -14.02
C GLN A 244 1.78 25.81 -12.68
N VAL A 245 2.57 25.73 -11.62
CA VAL A 245 2.18 26.05 -10.25
C VAL A 245 1.93 27.56 -10.20
N SER A 246 0.68 27.94 -9.91
CA SER A 246 0.34 29.16 -9.18
C SER A 246 -0.26 28.75 -7.85
#